data_AF-A0A2E5FEX9-F1
#
_entry.id   AF-A0A2E5FEX9-F1
#
_cell.length_a   1.000
_cell.length_b   1.000
_cell.length_c   1.000
_cell.angle_alpha   90.00
_cell.angle_beta   90.00
_cell.angle_gamma   90.00
#
_symmetry.space_group_name_H-M   'P 1'
#
loop_
_entity.id
_entity.type
_entity.pdbx_description
1 polymer ?
#
loop_
_entity_poly.entity_id
_entity_poly.type
_entity_poly.pdbx_seq_one_letter_code
_entity_poly.pdbx_strand_id
1 'polypeptide(L)'
;MSLNAFSATPVMSHLGMNAYLLNIDCRSAYEAKFDIQSQDPRVFDGDRVELQRLIGQLRAVVSIDCPSIRRITVKGTVNKKLYFAGASEKGWNWKIIGLFAKPK
;
A
#
# COMPACT_ATOMS: atom_id res chain seq x y z
N MET A 1 0.48 -18.39 11.84
CA MET A 1 -0.81 -17.70 11.61
C MET A 1 -0.53 -16.54 10.66
N SER A 2 -0.79 -16.74 9.36
CA SER A 2 -1.00 -15.59 8.46
C SER A 2 -2.40 -15.09 8.73
N LEU A 3 -2.55 -13.84 9.15
CA LEU A 3 -3.85 -13.22 9.30
C LEU A 3 -4.29 -12.77 7.91
N ASN A 4 -5.24 -13.51 7.30
CA ASN A 4 -6.00 -13.03 6.14
C ASN A 4 -6.95 -11.92 6.62
N ALA A 5 -6.38 -10.75 6.93
CA ALA A 5 -7.13 -9.59 7.37
C ALA A 5 -7.54 -8.79 6.14
N PHE A 6 -8.69 -9.13 5.55
CA PHE A 6 -9.43 -8.19 4.71
C PHE A 6 -10.19 -7.24 5.64
N SER A 7 -9.78 -5.97 5.70
CA SER A 7 -10.49 -4.98 6.52
C SER A 7 -11.65 -4.35 5.74
N ALA A 8 -12.85 -4.33 6.32
CA ALA A 8 -13.98 -3.59 5.77
C ALA A 8 -13.82 -2.07 5.96
N THR A 9 -13.02 -1.65 6.93
CA THR A 9 -12.66 -0.25 7.19
C THR A 9 -11.24 0.05 6.70
N PRO A 10 -10.98 1.26 6.18
CA PRO A 10 -9.63 1.63 5.81
C PRO A 10 -8.76 1.69 7.07
N VAL A 11 -7.54 1.15 6.98
CA VAL A 11 -6.49 1.36 7.99
C VAL A 11 -6.08 2.83 8.02
N MET A 12 -6.12 3.47 6.85
CA MET A 12 -5.74 4.87 6.70
C MET A 12 -6.37 5.49 5.47
N SER A 13 -6.65 6.79 5.55
CA SER A 13 -7.12 7.61 4.44
C SER A 13 -6.21 8.82 4.26
N HIS A 14 -5.87 9.16 3.01
CA HIS A 14 -5.06 10.34 2.68
C HIS A 14 -5.45 10.89 1.30
N LEU A 15 -5.88 12.15 1.23
CA LEU A 15 -6.22 12.86 -0.02
C LEU A 15 -7.02 12.02 -1.04
N GLY A 16 -8.15 11.46 -0.60
CA GLY A 16 -9.03 10.67 -1.47
C GLY A 16 -8.50 9.26 -1.83
N MET A 17 -7.42 8.82 -1.20
CA MET A 17 -6.99 7.41 -1.18
C MET A 17 -7.39 6.77 0.14
N ASN A 18 -7.95 5.57 0.07
CA ASN A 18 -8.29 4.72 1.21
C ASN A 18 -7.45 3.45 1.14
N ALA A 19 -6.65 3.18 2.17
CA ALA A 19 -5.79 2.02 2.25
C ALA A 19 -6.42 0.93 3.13
N TYR A 20 -6.64 -0.24 2.55
CA TYR A 20 -7.19 -1.41 3.20
C TYR A 20 -6.11 -2.47 3.32
N LEU A 21 -5.87 -2.96 4.54
CA LEU A 21 -5.00 -4.11 4.74
C LEU A 21 -5.65 -5.34 4.09
N LEU A 22 -4.84 -6.12 3.37
CA LEU A 22 -5.24 -7.39 2.76
C LEU A 22 -4.60 -8.58 3.49
N ASN A 23 -3.33 -8.43 3.88
CA ASN A 23 -2.56 -9.45 4.58
C ASN A 23 -1.35 -8.80 5.25
N ILE A 24 -0.92 -9.39 6.36
CA ILE A 24 0.35 -9.09 7.01
C ILE A 24 1.02 -10.40 7.46
N ASP A 25 2.30 -10.57 7.08
CA ASP A 25 3.16 -11.65 7.55
C ASP A 25 4.37 -11.06 8.28
N CYS A 26 4.39 -11.21 9.61
CA CYS A 26 5.46 -10.73 10.49
C CYS A 26 6.41 -11.83 10.97
N ARG A 27 6.38 -13.00 10.33
CA ARG A 27 7.18 -14.16 10.78
C ARG A 27 8.16 -14.63 9.71
N SER A 28 7.71 -14.69 8.46
CA SER A 28 8.51 -15.21 7.36
C SER A 28 8.87 -14.10 6.37
N ALA A 29 7.88 -13.58 5.66
CA ALA A 29 8.12 -12.59 4.61
C ALA A 29 8.41 -11.18 5.15
N TYR A 30 7.96 -10.86 6.38
CA TYR A 30 8.00 -9.50 6.92
C TYR A 30 7.40 -8.49 5.94
N GLU A 31 6.20 -8.82 5.45
CA GLU A 31 5.49 -8.12 4.39
C GLU A 31 4.07 -7.75 4.81
N ALA A 32 3.63 -6.53 4.47
CA ALA A 32 2.25 -6.10 4.55
C ALA A 32 1.71 -5.77 3.15
N LYS A 33 0.49 -6.20 2.85
CA LYS A 33 -0.16 -6.03 1.56
C LYS A 33 -1.38 -5.13 1.70
N PHE A 34 -1.47 -4.09 0.88
CA PHE A 34 -2.58 -3.15 0.90
C PHE A 34 -3.28 -3.03 -0.46
N ASP A 35 -4.59 -2.81 -0.40
CA ASP A 35 -5.37 -2.24 -1.50
C ASP A 35 -5.56 -0.75 -1.24
N ILE A 36 -5.12 0.08 -2.17
CA ILE A 36 -5.28 1.53 -2.12
C ILE A 36 -6.36 1.90 -3.13
N GLN A 37 -7.52 2.29 -2.64
CA GLN A 37 -8.67 2.66 -3.47
C GLN A 37 -8.75 4.17 -3.59
N SER A 38 -8.98 4.68 -4.80
CA SER A 38 -9.26 6.09 -5.04
C SER A 38 -10.34 6.28 -6.09
N GLN A 39 -10.95 7.46 -6.12
CA GLN A 39 -11.82 7.91 -7.21
C GLN A 39 -11.05 8.67 -8.29
N ASP A 40 -9.84 9.16 -7.96
CA ASP A 40 -9.00 9.94 -8.87
C ASP A 40 -7.80 9.12 -9.34
N PRO A 41 -7.66 8.78 -10.64
CA PRO A 41 -6.53 8.02 -11.13
C PRO A 41 -5.19 8.77 -11.07
N ARG A 42 -5.20 10.11 -10.95
CA ARG A 42 -3.98 10.93 -10.93
C ARG A 42 -3.13 10.67 -9.69
N VAL A 43 -3.70 10.15 -8.61
CA VAL A 43 -2.95 9.79 -7.39
C VAL A 43 -1.91 8.69 -7.62
N PHE A 44 -2.05 7.93 -8.71
CA PHE A 44 -1.14 6.84 -9.10
C PHE A 44 -0.16 7.23 -10.23
N ASP A 45 -0.24 8.45 -10.75
CA ASP A 45 0.55 8.92 -11.89
C ASP A 45 1.68 9.89 -11.45
N GLY A 46 2.62 10.17 -12.35
CA GLY A 46 3.72 11.11 -12.14
C GLY A 46 4.65 10.74 -10.98
N ASP A 47 5.01 11.75 -10.17
CA ASP A 47 5.96 11.61 -9.05
C ASP A 47 5.37 10.90 -7.82
N ARG A 48 4.04 10.74 -7.75
CA ARG A 48 3.34 9.95 -6.71
C ARG A 48 3.69 10.37 -5.27
N VAL A 49 3.97 11.64 -5.04
CA VAL A 49 4.40 12.17 -3.73
C VAL A 49 3.38 11.84 -2.63
N GLU A 50 2.09 12.03 -2.91
CA GLU A 50 1.03 11.76 -1.92
C GLU A 50 0.83 10.27 -1.65
N LEU A 51 0.98 9.42 -2.67
CA LEU A 51 0.98 7.97 -2.49
C LEU A 51 2.17 7.53 -1.62
N GLN A 52 3.35 8.11 -1.84
CA GLN A 52 4.53 7.83 -1.02
C GLN A 52 4.36 8.30 0.43
N ARG A 53 3.68 9.43 0.67
CA ARG A 53 3.32 9.90 2.02
C ARG A 53 2.38 8.91 2.72
N LEU A 54 1.31 8.49 2.04
CA LEU A 54 0.38 7.48 2.57
C LEU A 54 1.11 6.19 2.95
N ILE A 55 1.97 5.66 2.06
CA ILE A 55 2.77 4.45 2.36
C ILE A 55 3.69 4.67 3.57
N GLY A 56 4.27 5.86 3.72
CA GLY A 56 5.07 6.23 4.89
C GLY A 56 4.28 6.18 6.20
N GLN A 57 3.04 6.66 6.19
CA GLN A 57 2.14 6.60 7.34
C GLN A 57 1.68 5.15 7.62
N LEU A 58 1.33 4.38 6.58
CA LEU A 58 1.00 2.96 6.71
C LEU A 58 2.15 2.18 7.33
N ARG A 59 3.40 2.44 6.91
CA ARG A 59 4.59 1.84 7.51
C ARG A 59 4.67 2.15 8.99
N ALA A 60 4.43 3.40 9.40
CA ALA A 60 4.48 3.79 10.80
C ALA A 60 3.49 2.97 11.64
N VAL A 61 2.24 2.83 11.16
CA VAL A 61 1.20 2.03 11.84
C VAL A 61 1.55 0.54 11.85
N VAL A 62 1.91 -0.02 10.71
CA VAL A 62 2.27 -1.45 10.59
C VAL A 62 3.47 -1.81 11.47
N SER A 63 4.42 -0.89 11.65
CA SER A 63 5.61 -1.14 12.47
C SER A 63 5.31 -1.29 13.96
N ILE A 64 4.13 -0.87 14.43
CA ILE A 64 3.69 -1.09 15.81
C ILE A 64 3.48 -2.59 16.05
N ASP A 65 2.73 -3.25 15.16
CA ASP A 65 2.42 -4.68 15.25
C ASP A 65 3.52 -5.56 14.63
N CYS A 66 4.32 -4.99 13.73
CA CYS A 66 5.33 -5.66 12.94
C CYS A 66 6.66 -4.90 12.92
N PRO A 67 7.39 -4.80 14.04
CA PRO A 67 8.60 -3.96 14.12
C PRO A 67 9.69 -4.31 13.10
N SER A 68 9.72 -5.57 12.68
CA SER A 68 10.68 -6.12 11.72
C SER A 68 10.22 -6.04 10.26
N ILE A 69 9.15 -5.30 9.94
CA ILE A 69 8.62 -5.17 8.58
C ILE A 69 9.73 -4.76 7.59
N ARG A 70 9.78 -5.45 6.44
CA ARG A 70 10.79 -5.24 5.39
C ARG A 70 10.20 -4.73 4.09
N ARG A 71 8.93 -5.04 3.83
CA ARG A 71 8.26 -4.75 2.57
C ARG A 71 6.80 -4.37 2.79
N ILE A 72 6.33 -3.38 2.04
CA ILE A 72 4.93 -3.07 1.86
C ILE A 72 4.62 -3.20 0.38
N THR A 73 3.72 -4.10 0.01
CA THR A 73 3.19 -4.18 -1.36
C THR A 73 1.83 -3.54 -1.44
N VAL A 74 1.57 -2.84 -2.54
CA VAL A 74 0.34 -2.11 -2.77
C VAL A 74 -0.21 -2.44 -4.15
N LYS A 75 -1.52 -2.65 -4.22
CA LYS A 75 -2.27 -2.50 -5.46
C LYS A 75 -3.10 -1.24 -5.35
N GLY A 76 -3.14 -0.43 -6.40
CA GLY A 76 -3.96 0.76 -6.49
C GLY A 76 -5.14 0.52 -7.43
N THR A 77 -6.35 0.81 -6.97
CA THR A 77 -7.56 0.64 -7.77
C THR A 77 -8.36 1.94 -7.87
N VAL A 78 -8.97 2.15 -9.04
CA VAL A 78 -9.93 3.24 -9.28
C VAL A 78 -11.19 2.63 -9.86
N ASN A 79 -12.33 2.87 -9.22
CA ASN A 79 -13.60 2.25 -9.59
C ASN A 79 -13.47 0.72 -9.78
N LYS A 80 -12.76 0.07 -8.84
CA LYS A 80 -12.46 -1.38 -8.81
C LYS A 80 -11.60 -1.91 -9.96
N LYS A 81 -11.08 -1.05 -10.84
CA LYS A 81 -10.11 -1.42 -11.87
C LYS A 81 -8.70 -1.20 -11.33
N LEU A 82 -7.76 -2.08 -11.67
CA LEU A 82 -6.35 -1.91 -11.33
C LEU A 82 -5.77 -0.71 -12.09
N TYR A 83 -5.07 0.17 -11.39
CA TYR A 83 -4.34 1.32 -11.96
C TYR A 83 -2.87 1.35 -11.55
N PHE A 84 -2.51 0.67 -10.46
CA PHE A 84 -1.16 0.67 -9.94
C PHE A 84 -0.82 -0.65 -9.26
N ALA A 85 0.42 -1.09 -9.41
CA ALA A 85 0.98 -2.15 -8.58
C ALA A 85 2.41 -1.77 -8.21
N GLY A 86 2.75 -1.84 -6.94
CA GLY A 86 4.08 -1.44 -6.47
C GLY A 86 4.48 -2.01 -5.13
N ALA A 87 5.73 -1.77 -4.76
CA ALA A 87 6.33 -2.14 -3.50
C ALA A 87 7.20 -1.01 -2.95
N SER A 88 7.23 -0.90 -1.63
CA SER A 88 8.17 -0.07 -0.88
C SER A 88 8.92 -0.97 0.11
N GLU A 89 10.24 -0.89 0.10
CA GLU A 89 11.09 -1.86 0.80
C GLU A 89 12.18 -1.18 1.63
N LYS A 90 12.48 -1.75 2.80
CA LYS A 90 13.54 -1.27 3.69
C LYS A 90 14.90 -1.21 2.99
N GLY A 91 15.23 -2.23 2.19
CA GLY A 91 16.50 -2.30 1.44
C GLY A 91 16.64 -1.23 0.35
N TRP A 92 15.54 -0.61 -0.07
CA TRP A 92 15.51 0.47 -1.07
C TRP A 92 15.06 1.79 -0.46
N ASN A 93 15.40 2.02 0.81
CA ASN A 93 15.09 3.24 1.57
C ASN A 93 13.59 3.59 1.59
N TRP A 94 12.72 2.58 1.51
CA TRP A 94 11.26 2.75 1.48
C TRP A 94 10.73 3.62 0.34
N LYS A 95 11.50 3.81 -0.73
CA LYS A 95 10.98 4.44 -1.94
C LYS A 95 9.95 3.51 -2.59
N ILE A 96 8.81 4.07 -3.01
CA ILE A 96 7.82 3.30 -3.76
C ILE A 96 8.33 3.08 -5.19
N ILE A 97 8.37 1.81 -5.60
CA ILE A 97 8.64 1.41 -6.98
C ILE A 97 7.39 0.69 -7.48
N GLY A 98 6.87 1.10 -8.62
CA GLY A 98 5.65 0.51 -9.13
C GLY A 98 5.38 0.79 -10.60
N LEU A 99 4.57 -0.09 -11.16
CA LEU A 99 4.08 -0.04 -12.52
C LEU A 99 2.71 0.62 -12.54
N PHE A 100 2.56 1.61 -13.42
CA PHE A 100 1.27 2.20 -13.73
C PHE A 100 0.56 1.32 -14.75
N ALA A 101 -0.67 0.94 -14.44
CA ALA A 101 -1.46 -0.02 -15.20
C ALA A 101 -2.79 0.61 -15.61
N LYS A 102 -2.76 1.74 -16.33
CA LYS A 102 -3.98 2.38 -16.83
C LYS A 102 -4.79 1.38 -17.68
N PRO A 103 -6.05 1.10 -17.35
CA PRO A 103 -6.90 0.29 -18.22
C PRO A 103 -7.01 0.92 -19.61
N LYS A 104 -6.92 0.11 -20.66
CA LYS A 104 -7.24 0.52 -22.03
C LYS A 104 -8.72 0.87 -22.17
#